data_AF-A0A944SYK4-F1
#
_entry.id   AF-A0A944SYK4-F1
#
_cell.length_a   1.000
_cell.length_b   1.000
_cell.length_c   1.000
_cell.angle_alpha   90.00
_cell.angle_beta   90.00
_cell.angle_gamma   90.00
#
_symmetry.space_group_name_H-M   'P 1'
#
loop_
_entity.id
_entity.type
_entity.pdbx_description
1 polymer ?
#
loop_
_entity_poly.entity_id
_entity_poly.type
_entity_poly.pdbx_seq_one_letter_code
_entity_poly.pdbx_strand_id
1 'polypeptide(L)'
;MLRILPHKNFSIKLELFEMGPQEDPHLNYSEELWFEWFLDGIFNEDIDATGRIPIVHYLLDLNVLEPDGNGTFKLSRLNDGQSSQEVKKMLVDFLSSMGKTEKGFALVYFLSNTSAKELPLLITEEETTSSKRKNIFNKNYLPGDKKSSDLSNLQIVKKWGSQLRPFLDIEQKTIARLRNDFTSQEDAQWLFSYILNKIRKKSPAKKWEQLSRKRHR
;
A
#
# COMPACT_ATOMS: atom_id res chain seq x y z
N MET A 1 11.54 -67.22 -3.56
CA MET A 1 10.50 -66.40 -4.21
C MET A 1 10.72 -64.95 -3.78
N LEU A 2 11.65 -64.23 -4.42
CA LEU A 2 11.95 -62.83 -4.11
C LEU A 2 10.93 -61.92 -4.80
N ARG A 3 10.18 -61.13 -4.02
CA ARG A 3 9.37 -60.03 -4.54
C ARG A 3 10.25 -58.78 -4.60
N ILE A 4 10.56 -58.35 -5.82
CA ILE A 4 11.11 -57.02 -6.10
C ILE A 4 9.94 -56.04 -5.98
N LEU A 5 10.02 -55.10 -5.04
CA LEU A 5 9.12 -53.94 -4.98
C LEU A 5 9.72 -52.82 -5.85
N PRO A 6 8.92 -52.10 -6.65
CA PRO A 6 9.44 -51.03 -7.48
C PRO A 6 9.86 -49.84 -6.62
N HIS A 7 11.10 -49.39 -6.83
CA HIS A 7 11.58 -48.09 -6.38
C HIS A 7 10.59 -47.02 -6.87
N LYS A 8 9.88 -46.39 -5.93
CA LYS A 8 9.24 -45.10 -6.19
C LYS A 8 10.37 -44.14 -6.55
N ASN A 9 10.30 -43.59 -7.75
CA ASN A 9 11.04 -42.40 -8.14
C ASN A 9 10.72 -41.28 -7.14
N PHE A 10 11.49 -41.20 -6.07
CA PHE A 10 11.68 -39.95 -5.35
C PHE A 10 12.47 -39.07 -6.30
N SER A 11 11.75 -38.25 -7.05
CA SER A 11 12.31 -37.09 -7.72
C SER A 11 12.86 -36.20 -6.60
N ILE A 12 14.13 -36.35 -6.30
CA ILE A 12 14.87 -35.41 -5.47
C ILE A 12 14.85 -34.12 -6.27
N LYS A 13 13.93 -33.22 -5.93
CA LYS A 13 14.10 -31.80 -6.21
C LYS A 13 15.42 -31.42 -5.55
N LEU A 14 16.50 -31.42 -6.33
CA LEU A 14 17.67 -30.63 -6.03
C LEU A 14 17.22 -29.17 -6.13
N GLU A 15 16.59 -28.67 -5.06
CA GLU A 15 16.58 -27.25 -4.77
C GLU A 15 18.06 -26.89 -4.58
N LEU A 16 18.67 -26.37 -5.64
CA LEU A 16 19.80 -25.48 -5.48
C LEU A 16 19.36 -24.48 -4.42
N PHE A 17 20.00 -24.51 -3.26
CA PHE A 17 19.98 -23.37 -2.34
C PHE A 17 20.49 -22.18 -3.16
N GLU A 18 19.59 -21.46 -3.82
CA GLU A 18 19.89 -20.09 -4.22
C GLU A 18 20.13 -19.37 -2.90
N MET A 19 21.42 -19.10 -2.61
CA MET A 19 21.83 -18.32 -1.45
C MET A 19 21.12 -16.97 -1.58
N GLY A 20 20.05 -16.74 -0.83
CA GLY A 20 19.24 -15.54 -0.95
C GLY A 20 19.87 -14.35 -0.22
N PRO A 21 19.21 -13.18 -0.24
CA PRO A 21 19.68 -11.99 0.48
C PRO A 21 19.77 -12.18 2.01
N GLN A 22 19.26 -13.29 2.53
CA GLN A 22 19.40 -13.68 3.94
C GLN A 22 20.84 -14.06 4.30
N GLU A 23 21.59 -14.60 3.36
CA GLU A 23 22.96 -15.05 3.56
C GLU A 23 23.93 -13.94 3.15
N ASP A 24 23.76 -13.41 1.93
CA ASP A 24 24.69 -12.45 1.33
C ASP A 24 23.97 -11.22 0.75
N PRO A 25 23.41 -10.31 1.58
CA PRO A 25 22.60 -9.16 1.13
C PRO A 25 23.33 -8.14 0.23
N HIS A 26 24.66 -8.27 0.08
CA HIS A 26 25.48 -7.41 -0.78
C HIS A 26 25.45 -7.86 -2.26
N LEU A 27 24.95 -9.06 -2.56
CA LEU A 27 24.89 -9.61 -3.90
C LEU A 27 23.63 -9.18 -4.67
N ASN A 28 23.60 -9.55 -5.96
CA ASN A 28 22.46 -9.33 -6.83
C ASN A 28 21.48 -10.50 -6.74
N TYR A 29 20.19 -10.20 -6.57
CA TYR A 29 19.12 -11.19 -6.50
C TYR A 29 17.92 -10.80 -7.34
N SER A 30 17.05 -11.77 -7.61
CA SER A 30 15.80 -11.54 -8.31
C SER A 30 14.84 -10.66 -7.51
N GLU A 31 13.87 -10.08 -8.20
CA GLU A 31 12.76 -9.33 -7.59
C GLU A 31 12.07 -10.13 -6.48
N GLU A 32 11.84 -11.43 -6.71
CA GLU A 32 11.15 -12.33 -5.79
C GLU A 32 11.92 -12.51 -4.49
N LEU A 33 13.21 -12.81 -4.58
CA LEU A 33 14.07 -13.01 -3.40
C LEU A 33 14.19 -11.74 -2.57
N TRP A 34 14.31 -10.57 -3.22
CA TRP A 34 14.30 -9.30 -2.51
C TRP A 34 12.98 -9.05 -1.81
N PHE A 35 11.87 -9.25 -2.52
CA PHE A 35 10.55 -9.03 -1.96
C PHE A 35 10.28 -9.92 -0.73
N GLU A 36 10.63 -11.20 -0.80
CA GLU A 36 10.54 -12.11 0.35
C GLU A 36 11.41 -11.65 1.52
N TRP A 37 12.64 -11.21 1.24
CA TRP A 37 13.55 -10.69 2.27
C TRP A 37 13.02 -9.41 2.94
N PHE A 38 12.36 -8.53 2.17
CA PHE A 38 11.70 -7.34 2.71
C PHE A 38 10.46 -7.67 3.55
N LEU A 39 9.66 -8.65 3.15
CA LEU A 39 8.52 -9.12 3.96
C LEU A 39 8.97 -9.75 5.27
N ASP A 40 10.18 -10.31 5.31
CA ASP A 40 10.79 -10.84 6.53
C ASP A 40 11.28 -9.73 7.46
N GLY A 41 10.33 -9.08 8.12
CA GLY A 41 10.53 -8.16 9.24
C GLY A 41 10.63 -6.68 8.89
N ILE A 42 10.75 -6.29 7.61
CA ILE A 42 10.81 -4.86 7.22
C ILE A 42 9.43 -4.33 6.84
N PHE A 43 8.70 -5.04 5.97
CA PHE A 43 7.36 -4.66 5.55
C PHE A 43 6.26 -5.44 6.25
N ASN A 44 5.03 -4.93 6.15
CA ASN A 44 3.85 -5.58 6.69
C ASN A 44 3.61 -6.93 6.00
N GLU A 45 3.36 -7.97 6.80
CA GLU A 45 3.07 -9.34 6.35
C GLU A 45 1.77 -9.47 5.54
N ASP A 46 0.92 -8.45 5.52
CA ASP A 46 -0.35 -8.45 4.77
C ASP A 46 -0.21 -8.03 3.31
N ILE A 47 1.00 -7.71 2.86
CA ILE A 47 1.31 -7.47 1.44
C ILE A 47 1.39 -8.83 0.76
N ASP A 48 0.48 -9.07 -0.19
CA ASP A 48 0.47 -10.31 -0.96
C ASP A 48 1.45 -10.27 -2.15
N ALA A 49 1.54 -11.38 -2.89
CA ALA A 49 2.41 -11.50 -4.05
C ALA A 49 2.10 -10.49 -5.17
N THR A 50 0.89 -9.90 -5.21
CA THR A 50 0.55 -8.87 -6.21
C THR A 50 1.23 -7.53 -5.91
N GLY A 51 1.65 -7.32 -4.65
CA GLY A 51 2.44 -6.16 -4.24
C GLY A 51 3.92 -6.22 -4.61
N ARG A 52 4.41 -7.36 -5.10
CA ARG A 52 5.83 -7.59 -5.42
C ARG A 52 6.38 -6.54 -6.39
N ILE A 53 5.85 -6.52 -7.62
CA ILE A 53 6.30 -5.60 -8.68
C ILE A 53 6.11 -4.14 -8.26
N PRO A 54 4.93 -3.69 -7.78
CA PRO A 54 4.74 -2.29 -7.41
C PRO A 54 5.68 -1.81 -6.30
N ILE A 55 5.96 -2.65 -5.30
CA ILE A 55 6.86 -2.29 -4.20
C ILE A 55 8.30 -2.25 -4.67
N VAL A 56 8.76 -3.25 -5.42
CA VAL A 56 10.15 -3.25 -5.92
C VAL A 56 10.39 -2.07 -6.85
N HIS A 57 9.47 -1.77 -7.78
CA HIS A 57 9.56 -0.57 -8.63
C HIS A 57 9.63 0.72 -7.82
N TYR A 58 8.80 0.84 -6.79
CA TYR A 58 8.84 1.99 -5.90
C TYR A 58 10.18 2.10 -5.14
N LEU A 59 10.78 0.98 -4.72
CA LEU A 59 12.10 0.95 -4.10
C LEU A 59 13.23 1.32 -5.07
N LEU A 60 13.11 0.98 -6.35
CA LEU A 60 14.04 1.41 -7.40
C LEU A 60 13.97 2.93 -7.60
N ASP A 61 12.77 3.49 -7.68
CA ASP A 61 12.57 4.94 -7.81
C ASP A 61 13.13 5.74 -6.62
N LEU A 62 13.17 5.10 -5.46
CA LEU A 62 13.75 5.64 -4.24
C LEU A 62 15.27 5.44 -4.12
N ASN A 63 15.89 4.75 -5.08
CA ASN A 63 17.30 4.32 -5.04
C ASN A 63 17.64 3.52 -3.77
N VAL A 64 16.69 2.69 -3.32
CA VAL A 64 16.94 1.69 -2.28
C VAL A 64 17.58 0.47 -2.94
N LEU A 65 17.03 0.05 -4.08
CA LEU A 65 17.56 -0.98 -4.94
C LEU A 65 18.20 -0.37 -6.18
N GLU A 66 19.24 -1.01 -6.70
CA GLU A 66 19.88 -0.69 -7.98
C GLU A 66 19.75 -1.90 -8.92
N PRO A 67 19.27 -1.72 -10.15
CA PRO A 67 19.26 -2.79 -11.14
C PRO A 67 20.67 -3.01 -11.71
N ASP A 68 21.05 -4.26 -11.96
CA ASP A 68 22.35 -4.61 -12.55
C ASP A 68 22.31 -4.82 -14.08
N GLY A 69 21.12 -4.68 -14.68
CA GLY A 69 20.88 -4.85 -16.12
C GLY A 69 20.51 -6.27 -16.54
N ASN A 70 20.66 -7.27 -15.67
CA ASN A 70 20.33 -8.68 -15.94
C ASN A 70 18.97 -9.11 -15.35
N GLY A 71 18.16 -8.15 -14.91
CA GLY A 71 16.90 -8.42 -14.20
C GLY A 71 17.11 -8.78 -12.72
N THR A 72 18.32 -8.59 -12.20
CA THR A 72 18.64 -8.72 -10.79
C THR A 72 18.95 -7.35 -10.18
N PHE A 73 18.80 -7.27 -8.87
CA PHE A 73 18.89 -6.05 -8.09
C PHE A 73 19.84 -6.23 -6.93
N LYS A 74 20.42 -5.15 -6.44
CA LYS A 74 21.19 -5.11 -5.20
C LYS A 74 20.71 -3.95 -4.33
N LEU A 75 20.93 -4.07 -3.02
CA LEU A 75 20.75 -2.95 -2.12
C LEU A 75 21.83 -1.89 -2.35
N SER A 76 21.39 -0.64 -2.36
CA SER A 76 22.27 0.51 -2.51
C SER A 76 23.10 0.70 -1.25
N ARG A 77 24.38 1.09 -1.40
CA ARG A 77 25.26 1.52 -0.30
C ARG A 77 25.55 0.44 0.76
N LEU A 78 25.56 -0.84 0.39
CA LEU A 78 26.08 -1.90 1.25
C LEU A 78 27.56 -2.11 1.05
N ASN A 79 28.24 -2.49 2.14
CA ASN A 79 29.61 -2.97 2.13
C ASN A 79 29.62 -4.48 2.37
N ASP A 80 30.61 -5.16 1.81
CA ASP A 80 30.81 -6.59 2.01
C ASP A 80 31.06 -6.93 3.49
N GLY A 81 30.60 -8.11 3.92
CA GLY A 81 30.85 -8.63 5.26
C GLY A 81 29.86 -8.22 6.35
N GLN A 82 28.79 -7.49 6.01
CA GLN A 82 27.69 -7.21 6.95
C GLN A 82 26.70 -8.38 6.98
N SER A 83 26.26 -8.76 8.18
CA SER A 83 25.23 -9.79 8.31
C SER A 83 23.85 -9.26 7.88
N SER A 84 22.98 -10.14 7.38
CA SER A 84 21.60 -9.78 7.01
C SER A 84 20.85 -9.03 8.13
N GLN A 85 21.03 -9.42 9.40
CA GLN A 85 20.38 -8.76 10.54
C GLN A 85 20.85 -7.32 10.76
N GLU A 86 22.16 -7.06 10.60
CA GLU A 86 22.70 -5.70 10.68
C GLU A 86 22.19 -4.83 9.51
N VAL A 87 22.16 -5.42 8.31
CA VAL A 87 21.61 -4.77 7.11
C VAL A 87 20.14 -4.41 7.30
N LYS A 88 19.31 -5.34 7.78
CA LYS A 88 17.89 -5.08 8.09
C LYS A 88 17.72 -3.91 9.04
N LYS A 89 18.48 -3.89 10.14
CA LYS A 89 18.39 -2.82 11.13
C LYS A 89 18.72 -1.45 10.52
N MET A 90 19.84 -1.33 9.80
CA MET A 90 20.21 -0.08 9.13
C MET A 90 19.19 0.34 8.08
N LEU A 91 18.65 -0.63 7.34
CA LEU A 91 17.68 -0.37 6.28
C LEU A 91 16.34 0.11 6.83
N VAL A 92 15.87 -0.43 7.96
CA VAL A 92 14.66 0.05 8.63
C VAL A 92 14.81 1.52 9.03
N ASP A 93 15.95 1.90 9.60
CA ASP A 93 16.22 3.30 9.97
C ASP A 93 16.29 4.21 8.73
N PHE A 94 16.96 3.74 7.67
CA PHE A 94 17.05 4.44 6.40
C PHE A 94 15.67 4.66 5.76
N LEU A 95 14.86 3.60 5.62
CA LEU A 95 13.51 3.67 5.06
C LEU A 95 12.58 4.55 5.91
N SER A 96 12.70 4.49 7.25
CA SER A 96 11.94 5.36 8.15
C SER A 96 12.29 6.83 7.98
N SER A 97 13.56 7.15 7.73
CA SER A 97 14.00 8.51 7.42
C SER A 97 13.53 8.97 6.03
N MET A 98 13.60 8.07 5.05
CA MET A 98 13.19 8.32 3.67
C MET A 98 11.67 8.52 3.55
N GLY A 99 10.90 7.85 4.40
CA GLY A 99 9.45 8.02 4.53
C GLY A 99 9.00 9.46 4.85
N LYS A 100 9.91 10.31 5.35
CA LYS A 100 9.65 11.72 5.65
C LYS A 100 9.87 12.64 4.45
N THR A 101 10.42 12.12 3.35
CA THR A 101 10.67 12.89 2.12
C THR A 101 9.42 12.92 1.24
N GLU A 102 9.39 13.85 0.28
CA GLU A 102 8.26 13.96 -0.65
C GLU A 102 8.08 12.69 -1.49
N LYS A 103 9.18 12.14 -2.01
CA LYS A 103 9.19 10.93 -2.84
C LYS A 103 8.91 9.67 -2.04
N GLY A 104 9.47 9.57 -0.83
CA GLY A 104 9.36 8.38 0.02
C GLY A 104 8.08 8.26 0.83
N PHE A 105 7.16 9.22 0.74
CA PHE A 105 6.00 9.35 1.65
C PHE A 105 5.18 8.06 1.83
N ALA A 106 5.12 7.19 0.83
CA ALA A 106 4.33 5.97 0.92
C ALA A 106 4.99 4.88 1.79
N LEU A 107 6.30 4.96 2.06
CA LEU A 107 7.03 4.00 2.89
C LEU A 107 6.39 3.79 4.27
N VAL A 108 5.84 4.87 4.85
CA VAL A 108 5.17 4.82 6.15
C VAL A 108 3.98 3.85 6.20
N TYR A 109 3.39 3.50 5.04
CA TYR A 109 2.26 2.55 5.00
C TYR A 109 2.71 1.11 4.81
N PHE A 110 3.94 0.88 4.35
CA PHE A 110 4.49 -0.46 4.08
C PHE A 110 5.31 -1.01 5.25
N LEU A 111 5.98 -0.15 6.02
CA LEU A 111 6.86 -0.55 7.13
C LEU A 111 6.11 -1.23 8.28
N SER A 112 6.60 -2.39 8.72
CA SER A 112 6.02 -3.22 9.79
C SER A 112 6.02 -2.53 11.16
N ASN A 113 6.97 -1.65 11.40
CA ASN A 113 7.15 -0.95 12.69
C ASN A 113 6.29 0.32 12.82
N THR A 114 5.51 0.67 11.79
CA THR A 114 4.66 1.87 11.82
C THR A 114 3.30 1.56 12.45
N SER A 115 2.95 2.30 13.50
CA SER A 115 1.68 2.08 14.17
C SER A 115 0.53 2.72 13.38
N ALA A 116 -0.62 2.04 13.30
CA ALA A 116 -1.84 2.57 12.66
C ALA A 116 -2.38 3.87 13.31
N LYS A 117 -1.84 4.28 14.46
CA LYS A 117 -2.17 5.55 15.13
C LYS A 117 -1.36 6.73 14.58
N GLU A 118 -0.25 6.47 13.89
CA GLU A 118 0.71 7.46 13.41
C GLU A 118 0.73 7.59 11.89
N LEU A 119 -0.10 6.82 11.17
CA LEU A 119 -0.18 6.92 9.70
C LEU A 119 -0.66 8.31 9.28
N PRO A 120 0.14 9.04 8.47
CA PRO A 120 -0.27 10.32 7.92
C PRO A 120 -1.56 10.19 7.11
N LEU A 121 -2.35 11.25 7.08
CA LEU A 121 -3.39 11.38 6.07
C LEU A 121 -2.73 11.69 4.72
N LEU A 122 -3.24 11.12 3.63
CA LEU A 122 -2.75 11.38 2.26
C LEU A 122 -2.84 12.86 1.85
N ILE A 123 -3.59 13.67 2.61
CA ILE A 123 -3.77 15.10 2.38
C ILE A 123 -3.10 15.82 3.55
N THR A 124 -1.94 16.44 3.29
CA THR A 124 -1.52 17.60 4.07
C THR A 124 -2.51 18.70 3.74
N GLU A 125 -3.15 19.27 4.75
CA GLU A 125 -4.00 20.45 4.62
C GLU A 125 -3.15 21.63 4.13
N GLU A 126 -2.82 21.68 2.84
CA GLU A 126 -2.55 22.95 2.21
C GLU A 126 -3.86 23.71 2.21
N GLU A 127 -3.93 24.64 3.16
CA GLU A 127 -4.77 25.83 3.22
C GLU A 127 -5.81 25.90 2.10
N THR A 128 -6.91 25.16 2.28
CA THR A 128 -8.19 25.72 1.84
C THR A 128 -8.48 26.85 2.80
N THR A 129 -7.89 28.01 2.52
CA THR A 129 -8.25 29.30 3.11
C THR A 129 -9.75 29.29 3.34
N SER A 130 -10.11 29.36 4.62
CA SER A 130 -11.46 29.39 5.19
C SER A 130 -12.56 29.75 4.19
N SER A 131 -13.02 28.80 3.39
CA SER A 131 -14.34 28.95 2.78
C SER A 131 -15.28 28.52 3.88
N LYS A 132 -15.71 29.52 4.69
CA LYS A 132 -16.77 29.44 5.69
C LYS A 132 -17.69 28.27 5.32
N ARG A 133 -17.65 27.19 6.10
CA ARG A 133 -18.68 26.15 6.06
C ARG A 133 -20.01 26.89 6.23
N LYS A 134 -20.67 27.24 5.12
CA LYS A 134 -22.06 27.66 5.16
C LYS A 134 -22.79 26.40 5.58
N ASN A 135 -23.10 26.32 6.87
CA ASN A 135 -24.02 25.35 7.42
C ASN A 135 -25.30 25.38 6.58
N ILE A 136 -25.41 24.48 5.61
CA ILE A 136 -26.61 24.34 4.77
C ILE A 136 -27.79 23.80 5.62
N PHE A 137 -27.51 23.38 6.87
CA PHE A 137 -28.50 22.84 7.81
C PHE A 137 -29.06 23.82 8.84
N ASN A 138 -28.59 25.08 8.91
CA ASN A 138 -29.22 26.11 9.77
C ASN A 138 -29.96 27.13 8.91
N LYS A 139 -31.05 26.70 8.28
CA LYS A 139 -32.19 27.58 8.06
C LYS A 139 -33.28 27.09 9.00
N ASN A 140 -33.68 27.95 9.92
CA ASN A 140 -34.88 27.76 10.73
C ASN A 140 -36.06 27.71 9.77
N TYR A 141 -36.48 26.51 9.36
CA TYR A 141 -37.72 26.30 8.65
C TYR A 141 -38.83 26.25 9.69
N LEU A 142 -39.70 27.26 9.66
CA LEU A 142 -41.02 27.17 10.28
C LEU A 142 -41.73 25.91 9.74
N PRO A 143 -42.50 25.18 10.56
CA PRO A 143 -43.15 23.95 10.13
C PRO A 143 -44.34 24.30 9.26
N GLY A 144 -44.15 24.26 7.95
CA GLY A 144 -45.18 24.51 6.96
C GLY A 144 -44.88 23.73 5.68
N ASP A 145 -45.68 22.70 5.46
CA ASP A 145 -45.89 21.94 4.23
C ASP A 145 -44.80 20.97 3.73
N LYS A 146 -45.22 19.70 3.73
CA LYS A 146 -44.61 18.57 3.04
C LYS A 146 -44.40 18.90 1.55
N LYS A 147 -43.15 18.92 1.10
CA LYS A 147 -42.78 18.49 -0.25
C LYS A 147 -41.50 17.67 -0.17
N SER A 148 -41.64 16.34 -0.16
CA SER A 148 -40.56 15.47 -0.63
C SER A 148 -40.38 15.78 -2.11
N SER A 149 -39.35 16.55 -2.46
CA SER A 149 -39.04 16.85 -3.85
C SER A 149 -38.54 15.58 -4.52
N ASP A 150 -39.30 15.09 -5.52
CA ASP A 150 -38.85 14.04 -6.43
C ASP A 150 -37.57 14.53 -7.13
N LEU A 151 -36.43 14.00 -6.70
CA LEU A 151 -35.15 14.33 -7.32
C LEU A 151 -35.17 13.81 -8.75
N SER A 152 -35.06 14.71 -9.72
CA SER A 152 -34.85 14.30 -11.12
C SER A 152 -33.56 13.49 -11.23
N ASN A 153 -33.54 12.44 -12.06
CA ASN A 153 -32.35 11.61 -12.33
C ASN A 153 -31.11 12.46 -12.62
N LEU A 154 -31.27 13.60 -13.30
CA LEU A 154 -30.17 14.51 -13.62
C LEU A 154 -29.63 15.28 -12.41
N GLN A 155 -30.49 15.61 -11.44
CA GLN A 155 -30.08 16.21 -10.16
C GLN A 155 -29.33 15.18 -9.30
N ILE A 156 -29.77 13.91 -9.32
CA ILE A 156 -29.10 12.80 -8.65
C ILE A 156 -27.69 12.63 -9.24
N VAL A 157 -27.56 12.49 -10.56
CA VAL A 157 -26.27 12.33 -11.25
C VAL A 157 -25.32 13.52 -10.95
N LYS A 158 -25.82 14.76 -11.04
CA LYS A 158 -25.02 15.95 -10.71
C LYS A 158 -24.54 15.94 -9.25
N LYS A 159 -25.40 15.55 -8.33
CA LYS A 159 -25.06 15.45 -6.90
C LYS A 159 -23.99 14.38 -6.66
N TRP A 160 -24.16 13.18 -7.20
CA TRP A 160 -23.15 12.11 -7.09
C TRP A 160 -21.81 12.51 -7.71
N GLY A 161 -21.83 13.11 -8.90
CA GLY A 161 -20.61 13.64 -9.53
C GLY A 161 -19.89 14.66 -8.64
N SER A 162 -20.63 15.59 -8.03
CA SER A 162 -20.04 16.57 -7.09
C SER A 162 -19.47 15.94 -5.82
N GLN A 163 -20.07 14.84 -5.34
CA GLN A 163 -19.63 14.13 -4.15
C GLN A 163 -18.40 13.24 -4.41
N LEU A 164 -18.25 12.71 -5.62
CA LEU A 164 -17.14 11.83 -6.00
C LEU A 164 -15.87 12.59 -6.41
N ARG A 165 -16.00 13.81 -6.95
CA ARG A 165 -14.87 14.63 -7.42
C ARG A 165 -13.70 14.70 -6.42
N PRO A 166 -13.90 15.01 -5.13
CA PRO A 166 -12.78 15.10 -4.20
C PRO A 166 -11.99 13.79 -4.07
N PHE A 167 -12.65 12.63 -4.18
CA PHE A 167 -11.98 11.33 -4.11
C PHE A 167 -11.14 11.05 -5.36
N LEU A 168 -11.69 11.37 -6.53
CA LEU A 168 -10.96 11.26 -7.80
C LEU A 168 -9.76 12.19 -7.84
N ASP A 169 -9.91 13.41 -7.31
CA ASP A 169 -8.81 14.39 -7.24
C ASP A 169 -7.68 13.89 -6.33
N ILE A 170 -8.01 13.31 -5.17
CA ILE A 170 -7.02 12.71 -4.24
C ILE A 170 -6.31 11.53 -4.90
N GLU A 171 -7.06 10.64 -5.53
CA GLU A 171 -6.53 9.48 -6.23
C GLU A 171 -5.54 9.90 -7.32
N GLN A 172 -5.96 10.81 -8.20
CA GLN A 172 -5.10 11.30 -9.30
C GLN A 172 -3.85 11.98 -8.77
N LYS A 173 -3.96 12.86 -7.75
CA LYS A 173 -2.80 13.52 -7.15
C LYS A 173 -1.85 12.52 -6.50
N THR A 174 -2.37 11.53 -5.79
CA THR A 174 -1.54 10.53 -5.10
C THR A 174 -0.86 9.61 -6.10
N ILE A 175 -1.57 9.13 -7.11
CA ILE A 175 -1.00 8.33 -8.19
C ILE A 175 0.08 9.10 -8.93
N ALA A 176 -0.18 10.37 -9.29
CA ALA A 176 0.82 11.20 -9.95
C ALA A 176 2.09 11.39 -9.11
N ARG A 177 1.94 11.44 -7.78
CA ARG A 177 3.05 11.54 -6.84
C ARG A 177 3.83 10.22 -6.67
N LEU A 178 3.16 9.08 -6.80
CA LEU A 178 3.77 7.74 -6.71
C LEU A 178 4.51 7.33 -7.98
N ARG A 179 4.04 7.81 -9.14
CA ARG A 179 4.64 7.48 -10.44
C ARG A 179 5.99 8.12 -10.61
N ASN A 180 6.91 7.36 -11.20
CA ASN A 180 8.22 7.84 -11.61
C ASN A 180 8.76 6.90 -12.71
N ASP A 181 10.09 6.83 -12.89
CA ASP A 181 10.72 6.10 -14.00
C ASP A 181 10.41 4.60 -13.99
N PHE A 182 10.41 3.96 -12.80
CA PHE A 182 10.11 2.53 -12.66
C PHE A 182 8.65 2.28 -12.29
N THR A 183 8.07 3.08 -11.39
CA THR A 183 6.69 2.91 -10.93
C THR A 183 5.70 3.36 -11.99
N SER A 184 5.10 2.38 -12.67
CA SER A 184 4.10 2.60 -13.71
C SER A 184 2.78 3.14 -13.15
N GLN A 185 1.84 3.47 -14.05
CA GLN A 185 0.49 3.87 -13.66
C GLN A 185 -0.25 2.75 -12.90
N GLU A 186 -0.07 1.50 -13.31
CA GLU A 186 -0.71 0.33 -12.70
C GLU A 186 -0.11 0.04 -11.32
N ASP A 187 1.21 0.16 -11.20
CA ASP A 187 1.91 0.04 -9.92
C ASP A 187 1.43 1.11 -8.92
N ALA A 188 1.37 2.36 -9.36
CA ALA A 188 0.90 3.47 -8.53
C ALA A 188 -0.56 3.31 -8.10
N GLN A 189 -1.43 2.74 -8.95
CA GLN A 189 -2.81 2.42 -8.60
C GLN A 189 -2.88 1.32 -7.53
N TRP A 190 -2.04 0.29 -7.64
CA TRP A 190 -1.93 -0.75 -6.64
C TRP A 190 -1.47 -0.19 -5.29
N LEU A 191 -0.37 0.59 -5.30
CA LEU A 191 0.18 1.24 -4.10
C LEU A 191 -0.87 2.15 -3.44
N PHE A 192 -1.59 2.96 -4.22
CA PHE A 192 -2.67 3.79 -3.72
C PHE A 192 -3.79 2.96 -3.06
N SER A 193 -4.21 1.87 -3.69
CA SER A 193 -5.24 0.98 -3.16
C SER A 193 -4.83 0.34 -1.83
N TYR A 194 -3.57 -0.09 -1.74
CA TYR A 194 -3.00 -0.61 -0.50
C TYR A 194 -3.00 0.44 0.61
N ILE A 195 -2.51 1.66 0.32
CA ILE A 195 -2.47 2.77 1.27
C ILE A 195 -3.89 3.12 1.76
N LEU A 196 -4.87 3.20 0.86
CA LEU A 196 -6.25 3.45 1.23
C LEU A 196 -6.80 2.38 2.18
N ASN A 197 -6.46 1.11 1.95
CA ASN A 197 -6.88 0.03 2.82
C ASN A 197 -6.28 0.17 4.23
N LYS A 198 -5.02 0.59 4.34
CA LYS A 198 -4.34 0.87 5.62
C LYS A 198 -4.96 2.05 6.38
N ILE A 199 -5.32 3.12 5.67
CA ILE A 199 -5.92 4.32 6.29
C ILE A 199 -7.37 4.08 6.70
N ARG A 200 -8.09 3.21 5.98
CA ARG A 200 -9.48 2.87 6.29
C ARG A 200 -9.59 2.13 7.62
N LYS A 201 -9.74 2.87 8.71
CA LYS A 201 -10.35 2.34 9.94
C LYS A 201 -11.73 1.81 9.58
N LYS A 202 -11.97 0.50 9.77
CA LYS A 202 -13.33 -0.07 9.71
C LYS A 202 -14.22 0.78 10.60
N SER A 203 -15.06 1.61 9.98
CA SER A 203 -15.99 2.45 10.73
C SER A 203 -16.90 1.51 11.51
N PRO A 204 -17.07 1.70 12.84
CA PRO A 204 -18.01 0.88 13.58
C PRO A 204 -19.38 1.00 12.91
N ALA A 205 -20.07 -0.14 12.75
CA ALA A 205 -21.37 -0.19 12.09
C ALA A 205 -22.28 0.89 12.68
N LYS A 206 -22.81 1.77 11.83
CA LYS A 206 -23.66 2.88 12.28
C LYS A 206 -24.90 2.29 12.95
N LYS A 207 -25.47 2.99 13.95
CA LYS A 207 -26.61 2.49 14.74
C LYS A 207 -27.78 1.99 13.88
N TRP A 208 -28.03 2.61 12.72
CA TRP A 208 -29.06 2.16 11.76
C TRP A 208 -28.76 0.80 11.11
N GLU A 209 -27.49 0.48 10.90
CA GLU A 209 -27.03 -0.76 10.28
C GLU A 209 -27.11 -1.92 11.28
N GLN A 210 -26.86 -1.63 12.56
CA GLN A 210 -27.09 -2.56 13.66
C GLN A 210 -28.58 -2.85 13.88
N LEU A 211 -29.45 -1.84 13.72
CA LEU A 211 -30.91 -2.00 13.81
C LEU A 211 -31.47 -2.86 12.67
N SER A 212 -30.96 -2.71 11.45
CA SER A 212 -31.34 -3.56 10.31
C SER A 212 -30.96 -5.02 10.55
N ARG A 213 -29.72 -5.30 11.01
CA ARG A 213 -29.24 -6.66 11.29
C ARG A 213 -30.03 -7.37 12.41
N LYS A 214 -30.55 -6.61 13.38
CA LYS A 214 -31.44 -7.16 14.43
C LYS A 214 -32.85 -7.50 13.95
N ARG A 215 -33.31 -6.89 12.86
CA ARG A 215 -34.68 -7.06 12.35
C ARG A 215 -34.83 -8.23 11.37
N HIS A 216 -33.71 -8.77 10.88
CA HIS A 216 -33.64 -9.95 10.01
C HIS A 216 -33.19 -11.23 10.73
N ARG A 217 -33.23 -11.23 12.06
CA ARG A 217 -33.07 -12.41 12.90
C ARG A 217 -34.41 -12.74 13.54
#